data_AF-A0A080WMG8-F1
#
_entry.id   AF-A0A080WMG8-F1
#
_cell.length_a   1.000
_cell.length_b   1.000
_cell.length_c   1.000
_cell.angle_alpha   90.00
_cell.angle_beta   90.00
_cell.angle_gamma   90.00
#
_symmetry.space_group_name_H-M   'P 1'
#
loop_
_entity.id
_entity.type
_entity.pdbx_description
1 polymer ?
#
loop_
_entity_poly.entity_id
_entity_poly.type
_entity_poly.pdbx_seq_one_letter_code
_entity_poly.pdbx_strand_id
1 'polypeptide(L)'
;MKHPTFLYPSEEGYVGSTRTFSALHQTLLKQSKMALVWFVPRRNAAPVMAAMIAGEEKLDDNGEQTIPPGMWILPLPYADDIRQNPETNHITAPDSLINKMRPIIRQLQLQNAQYDPRRYPNPSLQWHYKILQALALEEDLPEKPEDKTKPKYKAIDKRTGDLVIEWGEELEAQYRALEKSQPATSTLVKRPAPSAKEIKEEPASKKAKTEELEDIKAHYEKGTLNKLTVAVLKDFLTSHSLPTSGKKADLVERVEEHFGG
;
A
#
# COMPACT_ATOMS: atom_id res chain seq x y z
N MET A 1 10.94 -8.38 -8.15
CA MET A 1 10.73 -7.72 -9.46
C MET A 1 12.06 -7.24 -10.04
N LYS A 2 12.22 -7.30 -11.37
CA LYS A 2 13.42 -6.83 -12.08
C LYS A 2 13.25 -5.38 -12.55
N HIS A 3 14.36 -4.71 -12.82
CA HIS A 3 14.32 -3.36 -13.39
C HIS A 3 13.66 -3.34 -14.77
N PRO A 4 12.91 -2.28 -15.12
CA PRO A 4 12.35 -2.10 -16.45
C PRO A 4 13.44 -2.08 -17.52
N THR A 5 13.11 -2.57 -18.72
CA THR A 5 14.02 -2.57 -19.86
C THR A 5 13.50 -1.60 -20.92
N PHE A 6 14.38 -0.78 -21.48
CA PHE A 6 14.03 0.12 -22.59
C PHE A 6 14.22 -0.58 -23.93
N LEU A 7 13.26 -0.42 -24.84
CA LEU A 7 13.28 -0.93 -26.20
C LEU A 7 13.40 0.24 -27.17
N TYR A 8 14.33 0.06 -28.11
CA TYR A 8 14.53 0.95 -29.25
C TYR A 8 14.65 0.11 -30.53
N PRO A 9 14.09 0.56 -31.67
CA PRO A 9 14.15 -0.20 -32.92
C PRO A 9 15.58 -0.29 -33.45
N SER A 10 15.90 -1.42 -34.07
CA SER A 10 17.13 -1.62 -34.85
C SER A 10 16.78 -2.26 -36.20
N GLU A 11 17.37 -1.74 -37.27
CA GLU A 11 17.23 -2.26 -38.64
C GLU A 11 18.28 -3.32 -39.00
N GLU A 12 19.26 -3.59 -38.12
CA GLU A 12 20.38 -4.49 -38.42
C GLU A 12 19.90 -5.94 -38.65
N GLY A 13 18.86 -6.38 -37.94
CA GLY A 13 18.31 -7.73 -38.07
C GLY A 13 17.25 -7.84 -39.16
N TYR A 14 16.31 -6.89 -39.21
CA TYR A 14 15.16 -6.94 -40.10
C TYR A 14 14.83 -5.56 -40.65
N VAL A 15 14.79 -5.47 -41.98
CA VAL A 15 14.44 -4.23 -42.70
C VAL A 15 12.96 -3.90 -42.53
N GLY A 16 12.63 -2.68 -42.14
CA GLY A 16 11.27 -2.19 -41.89
C GLY A 16 10.83 -2.22 -40.41
N SER A 17 11.74 -2.58 -39.50
CA SER A 17 11.46 -2.67 -38.06
C SER A 17 11.11 -1.30 -37.45
N THR A 18 11.84 -0.25 -37.81
CA THR A 18 11.66 1.14 -37.35
C THR A 18 10.31 1.69 -37.76
N ARG A 19 9.88 1.43 -39.01
CA ARG A 19 8.57 1.86 -39.49
C ARG A 19 7.45 1.20 -38.70
N THR A 20 7.56 -0.11 -38.47
CA THR A 20 6.57 -0.90 -37.72
C THR A 20 6.54 -0.51 -36.25
N PHE A 21 7.71 -0.34 -35.64
CA PHE A 21 7.88 0.10 -34.26
C PHE A 21 7.31 1.50 -34.05
N SER A 22 7.63 2.45 -34.94
CA SER A 22 7.12 3.82 -34.87
C SER A 22 5.60 3.87 -34.99
N ALA A 23 5.02 3.11 -35.92
CA ALA A 23 3.57 2.99 -36.03
C ALA A 23 2.95 2.44 -34.73
N LEU A 24 3.50 1.35 -34.18
CA LEU A 24 3.01 0.78 -32.93
C LEU A 24 3.12 1.77 -31.76
N HIS A 25 4.29 2.39 -31.59
CA HIS A 25 4.55 3.39 -30.54
C HIS A 25 3.54 4.55 -30.60
N GLN A 26 3.32 5.14 -31.77
CA GLN A 26 2.35 6.21 -31.96
C GLN A 26 0.92 5.76 -31.68
N THR A 27 0.53 4.54 -32.09
CA THR A 27 -0.82 4.02 -31.81
C THR A 27 -1.05 3.75 -30.31
N LEU A 28 -0.06 3.22 -29.59
CA LEU A 28 -0.16 2.98 -28.15
C LEU A 28 -0.27 4.29 -27.36
N LEU A 29 0.51 5.31 -27.74
CA LEU A 29 0.39 6.66 -27.17
C LEU A 29 -0.99 7.26 -27.42
N LYS A 30 -1.46 7.25 -28.67
CA LYS A 30 -2.76 7.83 -29.04
C LYS A 30 -3.94 7.16 -28.35
N GLN A 31 -3.87 5.84 -28.14
CA GLN A 31 -4.94 5.09 -27.48
C GLN A 31 -4.78 5.01 -25.96
N SER A 32 -3.68 5.53 -25.40
CA SER A 32 -3.31 5.38 -23.98
C SER A 32 -3.40 3.93 -23.50
N LYS A 33 -2.92 2.98 -24.33
CA LYS A 33 -2.94 1.54 -24.05
C LYS A 33 -1.52 1.01 -23.87
N MET A 34 -1.41 -0.05 -23.08
CA MET A 34 -0.20 -0.87 -22.97
C MET A 34 -0.39 -2.20 -23.69
N ALA A 35 0.70 -2.76 -24.20
CA ALA A 35 0.69 -4.09 -24.81
C ALA A 35 1.14 -5.13 -23.78
N LEU A 36 0.40 -6.23 -23.65
CA LEU A 36 0.81 -7.36 -22.83
C LEU A 36 1.72 -8.28 -23.65
N VAL A 37 2.92 -8.54 -23.16
CA VAL A 37 3.94 -9.30 -23.89
C VAL A 37 4.56 -10.40 -23.04
N TRP A 38 5.01 -11.47 -23.69
CA TRP A 38 5.91 -12.45 -23.10
C TRP A 38 7.35 -12.00 -23.31
N PHE A 39 8.04 -11.67 -22.22
CA PHE A 39 9.43 -11.22 -22.24
C PHE A 39 10.39 -12.36 -21.91
N VAL A 40 11.26 -12.69 -22.87
CA VAL A 40 12.30 -13.71 -22.75
C VAL A 40 13.66 -13.07 -23.04
N PRO A 41 14.45 -12.67 -22.03
CA PRO A 41 15.65 -11.85 -22.24
C PRO A 41 16.82 -12.60 -22.87
N ARG A 42 16.90 -13.93 -22.71
CA ARG A 42 17.97 -14.77 -23.26
C ARG A 42 17.47 -16.17 -23.56
N ARG A 43 18.19 -16.90 -24.41
CA ARG A 43 17.92 -18.32 -24.69
C ARG A 43 17.91 -19.12 -23.38
N ASN A 44 16.90 -19.95 -23.18
CA ASN A 44 16.65 -20.76 -21.98
C ASN A 44 16.33 -19.96 -20.70
N ALA A 45 15.94 -18.69 -20.79
CA ALA A 45 15.33 -18.00 -19.65
C ALA A 45 13.85 -18.37 -19.50
N ALA A 46 13.37 -18.44 -18.26
CA ALA A 46 11.94 -18.55 -18.00
C ALA A 46 11.24 -17.29 -18.55
N PRO A 47 10.13 -17.47 -19.28
CA PRO A 47 9.40 -16.35 -19.86
C PRO A 47 8.68 -15.59 -18.73
N VAL A 48 8.67 -14.26 -18.81
CA VAL A 48 8.03 -13.39 -17.82
C VAL A 48 6.97 -12.56 -18.51
N MET A 49 5.76 -12.52 -17.96
CA MET A 49 4.73 -11.61 -18.45
C MET A 49 5.14 -10.17 -18.16
N ALA A 50 5.07 -9.30 -19.16
CA ALA A 50 5.46 -7.90 -19.02
C ALA A 50 4.46 -6.97 -19.70
N ALA A 51 4.35 -5.76 -19.16
CA ALA A 51 3.63 -4.67 -19.79
C ALA A 51 4.60 -3.84 -20.62
N MET A 52 4.34 -3.71 -21.91
CA MET A 52 5.05 -2.83 -22.81
C MET A 52 4.31 -1.50 -22.94
N ILE A 53 4.95 -0.42 -22.50
CA ILE A 53 4.39 0.92 -22.41
C ILE A 53 5.17 1.85 -23.33
N ALA A 54 4.46 2.59 -24.20
CA ALA A 54 5.09 3.60 -25.03
C ALA A 54 5.47 4.84 -24.19
N GLY A 55 6.75 5.21 -24.22
CA GLY A 55 7.26 6.41 -23.56
C GLY A 55 7.21 7.60 -24.51
N GLU A 56 6.65 8.72 -24.03
CA GLU A 56 6.73 9.99 -24.74
C GLU A 56 8.13 10.58 -24.63
N GLU A 57 8.60 11.17 -25.72
CA GLU A 57 9.85 11.93 -25.72
C GLU A 57 9.68 13.17 -24.85
N LYS A 58 10.62 13.37 -23.93
CA LYS A 58 10.72 14.62 -23.16
C LYS A 58 12.07 15.25 -23.41
N LEU A 59 12.02 16.49 -23.87
CA LEU A 59 13.19 17.37 -24.00
C LEU A 59 13.23 18.30 -22.79
N ASP A 60 14.42 18.56 -22.27
CA ASP A 60 14.66 19.59 -21.26
C ASP A 60 14.58 20.99 -21.88
N ASP A 61 14.57 22.02 -21.04
CA ASP A 61 14.57 23.44 -21.45
C ASP A 61 15.79 23.79 -22.34
N ASN A 62 16.88 23.02 -22.23
CA ASN A 62 18.10 23.17 -23.04
C ASN A 62 18.05 22.39 -24.37
N GLY A 63 16.95 21.73 -24.70
CA GLY A 63 16.82 20.87 -25.88
C GLY A 63 17.50 19.51 -25.76
N GLU A 64 18.03 19.17 -24.58
CA GLU A 64 18.60 17.85 -24.31
C GLU A 64 17.50 16.82 -24.04
N GLN A 65 17.68 15.60 -24.56
CA GLN A 65 16.71 14.53 -24.37
C GLN A 65 16.79 13.97 -22.94
N THR A 66 15.72 14.15 -22.17
CA THR A 66 15.61 13.59 -20.80
C THR A 66 14.99 12.21 -20.82
N ILE A 67 13.95 12.01 -21.64
CA ILE A 67 13.31 10.71 -21.86
C ILE A 67 13.34 10.42 -23.36
N PRO A 68 14.00 9.33 -23.79
CA PRO A 68 14.06 8.97 -25.19
C PRO A 68 12.71 8.44 -25.71
N PRO A 69 12.38 8.66 -27.00
CA PRO A 69 11.23 8.03 -27.64
C PRO A 69 11.47 6.53 -27.77
N GLY A 70 10.53 5.73 -27.26
CA GLY A 70 10.65 4.28 -27.34
C GLY A 70 9.61 3.59 -26.48
N MET A 71 9.84 2.32 -26.15
CA MET A 71 8.93 1.55 -25.33
C MET A 71 9.64 0.98 -24.11
N TRP A 72 8.95 0.93 -22.99
CA TRP A 72 9.43 0.35 -21.74
C TRP A 72 8.77 -1.00 -21.53
N ILE A 73 9.55 -2.04 -21.26
CA ILE A 73 9.07 -3.33 -20.77
C ILE A 73 9.14 -3.30 -19.24
N LEU A 74 7.98 -3.41 -18.61
CA LEU A 74 7.82 -3.55 -17.16
C LEU A 74 7.41 -4.98 -16.84
N PRO A 75 8.30 -5.81 -16.29
CA PRO A 75 7.96 -7.16 -15.85
C PRO A 75 6.85 -7.11 -14.79
N LEU A 76 5.76 -7.85 -15.02
CA LEU A 76 4.66 -7.93 -14.07
C LEU A 76 4.96 -9.01 -13.03
N PRO A 77 4.61 -8.77 -11.74
CA PRO A 77 4.76 -9.78 -10.70
C PRO A 77 3.81 -10.95 -10.94
N TYR A 78 4.27 -12.17 -10.65
CA TYR A 78 3.38 -13.34 -10.56
C TYR A 78 2.62 -13.32 -9.23
N ALA A 79 1.62 -14.20 -9.08
CA ALA A 79 0.87 -14.33 -7.83
C ALA A 79 1.78 -14.58 -6.62
N ASP A 80 2.84 -15.38 -6.80
CA ASP A 80 3.81 -15.70 -5.76
C ASP A 80 4.68 -14.50 -5.33
N ASP A 81 4.83 -13.48 -6.19
CA ASP A 81 5.56 -12.26 -5.87
C ASP A 81 4.72 -11.28 -5.02
N ILE A 82 3.39 -11.44 -5.00
CA ILE A 82 2.45 -10.57 -4.30
C ILE A 82 2.33 -11.04 -2.85
N ARG A 83 2.85 -10.23 -1.92
CA ARG A 83 2.73 -10.49 -0.48
C ARG A 83 1.47 -9.82 0.06
N GLN A 84 0.65 -10.56 0.81
CA GLN A 84 -0.48 -10.00 1.53
C GLN A 84 0.02 -9.19 2.73
N ASN A 85 -0.53 -7.98 2.90
CA ASN A 85 -0.27 -7.17 4.06
C ASN A 85 -0.98 -7.78 5.29
N PRO A 86 -0.43 -7.60 6.50
CA PRO A 86 -1.14 -7.99 7.71
C PRO A 86 -2.47 -7.23 7.85
N GLU A 87 -3.48 -7.88 8.42
CA GLU A 87 -4.76 -7.24 8.73
C GLU A 87 -4.51 -6.10 9.72
N THR A 88 -4.84 -4.89 9.28
CA THR A 88 -4.66 -3.66 10.05
C THR A 88 -5.94 -2.86 9.98
N ASN A 89 -6.36 -2.33 11.13
CA ASN A 89 -7.53 -1.45 11.18
C ASN A 89 -7.21 -0.17 10.42
N HIS A 90 -7.93 0.09 9.34
CA HIS A 90 -7.79 1.32 8.58
C HIS A 90 -8.46 2.46 9.35
N ILE A 91 -7.66 3.33 9.97
CA ILE A 91 -8.13 4.56 10.60
C ILE A 91 -7.92 5.69 9.59
N THR A 92 -9.01 6.24 9.06
CA THR A 92 -8.96 7.40 8.18
C THR A 92 -8.71 8.66 8.99
N ALA A 93 -7.76 9.48 8.53
CA ALA A 93 -7.48 10.77 9.14
C ALA A 93 -8.66 11.74 8.95
N PRO A 94 -9.01 12.56 9.96
CA PRO A 94 -10.03 13.58 9.81
C PRO A 94 -9.52 14.77 8.99
N ASP A 95 -10.46 15.52 8.40
CA ASP A 95 -10.17 16.61 7.47
C ASP A 95 -9.28 17.72 8.05
N SER A 96 -9.41 17.99 9.35
CA SER A 96 -8.61 18.99 10.04
C SER A 96 -7.11 18.66 10.00
N LEU A 97 -6.76 17.39 10.27
CA LEU A 97 -5.38 16.91 10.20
C LEU A 97 -4.82 16.95 8.77
N ILE A 98 -5.66 16.57 7.80
CA ILE A 98 -5.32 16.64 6.37
C ILE A 98 -5.06 18.09 5.96
N ASN A 99 -5.90 19.02 6.40
CA ASN A 99 -5.77 20.44 6.10
C ASN A 99 -4.49 21.05 6.68
N LYS A 100 -4.08 20.68 7.90
CA LYS A 100 -2.80 21.10 8.48
C LYS A 100 -1.58 20.45 7.84
N MET A 101 -1.70 19.23 7.30
CA MET A 101 -0.61 18.56 6.59
C MET A 101 -0.33 19.17 5.20
N ARG A 102 -1.34 19.72 4.51
CA ARG A 102 -1.19 20.37 3.20
C ARG A 102 -0.11 21.46 3.14
N PRO A 103 -0.08 22.47 4.04
CA PRO A 103 0.96 23.51 4.02
C PRO A 103 2.36 22.94 4.31
N ILE A 104 2.47 21.95 5.20
CA ILE A 104 3.74 21.24 5.49
C ILE A 104 4.30 20.64 4.19
N ILE A 105 3.48 19.88 3.47
CA ILE A 105 3.89 19.26 2.19
C ILE A 105 4.32 20.33 1.18
N ARG A 106 3.55 21.42 1.05
CA ARG A 106 3.87 22.52 0.10
C ARG A 106 5.22 23.18 0.42
N GLN A 107 5.52 23.41 1.69
CA GLN A 107 6.80 24.04 2.09
C GLN A 107 8.01 23.09 1.95
N LEU A 108 7.77 21.79 2.04
CA LEU A 108 8.77 20.73 1.86
C LEU A 108 8.94 20.28 0.40
N GLN A 109 8.20 20.86 -0.55
CA GLN A 109 8.43 20.60 -1.97
C GLN A 109 9.86 20.98 -2.35
N LEU A 110 10.50 20.07 -3.12
CA LEU A 110 11.79 20.34 -3.72
C LEU A 110 11.70 21.54 -4.67
N GLN A 111 12.83 22.19 -4.93
CA GLN A 111 12.90 23.26 -5.93
C GLN A 111 12.36 22.74 -7.27
N ASN A 112 11.49 23.53 -7.92
CA ASN A 112 10.75 23.18 -9.14
C ASN A 112 9.75 22.02 -9.01
N ALA A 113 9.43 21.60 -7.78
CA ALA A 113 8.50 20.48 -7.49
C ALA A 113 8.84 19.16 -8.20
N GLN A 114 10.07 19.02 -8.70
CA GLN A 114 10.53 17.87 -9.46
C GLN A 114 11.67 17.17 -8.73
N TYR A 115 11.59 15.84 -8.67
CA TYR A 115 12.67 15.00 -8.19
C TYR A 115 13.61 14.68 -9.36
N ASP A 116 14.88 15.07 -9.22
CA ASP A 116 15.94 14.72 -10.17
C ASP A 116 16.88 13.67 -9.53
N PRO A 117 16.90 12.43 -10.04
CA PRO A 117 17.79 11.38 -9.55
C PRO A 117 19.28 11.75 -9.64
N ARG A 118 19.69 12.59 -10.59
CA ARG A 118 21.10 12.96 -10.81
C ARG A 118 21.69 13.76 -9.65
N ARG A 119 20.84 14.43 -8.86
CA ARG A 119 21.25 15.21 -7.69
C ARG A 119 21.74 14.35 -6.51
N TYR A 120 21.40 13.06 -6.52
CA TYR A 120 21.64 12.13 -5.41
C TYR A 120 22.52 10.95 -5.85
N PRO A 121 23.83 11.15 -6.03
CA PRO A 121 24.74 10.06 -6.36
C PRO A 121 24.90 9.11 -5.17
N ASN A 122 25.31 7.86 -5.46
CA ASN A 122 25.57 6.86 -4.43
C ASN A 122 26.76 7.30 -3.53
N PRO A 123 26.55 7.55 -2.23
CA PRO A 123 27.59 8.07 -1.34
C PRO A 123 28.75 7.10 -1.15
N SER A 124 28.50 5.78 -1.12
CA SER A 124 29.55 4.77 -0.96
C SER A 124 30.47 4.70 -2.18
N LEU A 125 29.91 4.82 -3.39
CA LEU A 125 30.73 4.86 -4.62
C LEU A 125 31.53 6.16 -4.72
N GLN A 126 30.90 7.30 -4.42
CA GLN A 126 31.59 8.59 -4.40
C GLN A 126 32.76 8.58 -3.42
N TRP A 127 32.54 8.04 -2.22
CA TRP A 127 33.58 7.88 -1.21
C TRP A 127 34.73 6.99 -1.68
N HIS A 128 34.41 5.83 -2.27
CA HIS A 128 35.40 4.89 -2.78
C HIS A 128 36.30 5.53 -3.83
N TYR A 129 35.73 6.18 -4.84
CA TYR A 129 36.52 6.85 -5.89
C TYR A 129 37.30 8.05 -5.37
N LYS A 130 36.77 8.79 -4.40
CA LYS A 130 37.49 9.90 -3.77
C LYS A 130 38.74 9.43 -3.02
N ILE A 131 38.64 8.32 -2.28
CA ILE A 131 39.82 7.70 -1.64
C ILE A 131 40.82 7.22 -2.68
N LEU A 132 40.35 6.52 -3.73
CA LEU A 132 41.24 6.04 -4.79
C LEU A 132 41.98 7.19 -5.48
N GLN A 133 41.29 8.31 -5.71
CA GLN A 133 41.87 9.51 -6.28
C GLN A 133 42.94 10.11 -5.35
N ALA A 134 42.65 10.23 -4.05
CA ALA A 134 43.62 10.75 -3.07
C ALA A 134 44.87 9.86 -2.98
N LEU A 135 44.69 8.53 -2.99
CA LEU A 135 45.80 7.57 -3.02
C LEU A 135 46.63 7.67 -4.31
N ALA A 136 45.98 7.89 -5.46
CA ALA A 136 46.66 8.02 -6.75
C ALA A 136 47.43 9.34 -6.89
N LEU A 137 47.00 10.40 -6.20
CA LEU A 137 47.62 11.72 -6.21
C LEU A 137 48.57 11.95 -5.02
N GLU A 138 48.75 10.95 -4.15
CA GLU A 138 49.52 11.05 -2.89
C GLU A 138 49.03 12.20 -1.99
N GLU A 139 47.73 12.49 -2.01
CA GLU A 139 47.06 13.49 -1.16
C GLU A 139 46.59 12.89 0.17
N ASP A 140 46.36 13.75 1.16
CA ASP A 140 45.77 13.34 2.44
C ASP A 140 44.38 12.73 2.25
N LEU A 141 44.15 11.62 2.94
CA LEU A 141 42.87 10.94 2.88
C LEU A 141 41.77 11.83 3.47
N PRO A 142 40.65 12.04 2.75
CA PRO A 142 39.51 12.74 3.32
C PRO A 142 39.00 11.97 4.54
N GLU A 143 38.60 12.68 5.61
CA GLU A 143 38.11 12.03 6.83
C GLU A 143 36.60 11.73 6.79
N LYS A 144 35.83 12.54 6.05
CA LYS A 144 34.36 12.47 6.07
C LYS A 144 33.76 12.40 4.65
N PRO A 145 32.85 11.44 4.41
CA PRO A 145 32.10 11.39 3.16
C PRO A 145 31.04 12.49 3.13
N GLU A 146 30.91 13.15 1.99
CA GLU A 146 29.78 14.04 1.71
C GLU A 146 28.60 13.22 1.23
N ASP A 147 27.55 13.17 2.05
CA ASP A 147 26.33 12.42 1.75
C ASP A 147 25.18 13.36 1.41
N LYS A 148 24.83 13.41 0.12
CA LYS A 148 23.72 14.21 -0.40
C LYS A 148 22.35 13.57 -0.16
N THR A 149 22.29 12.30 0.25
CA THR A 149 21.03 11.58 0.49
C THR A 149 20.41 11.93 1.85
N LYS A 150 21.21 12.48 2.77
CA LYS A 150 20.72 12.90 4.09
C LYS A 150 19.80 14.12 3.98
N PRO A 151 18.61 14.10 4.61
CA PRO A 151 17.74 15.26 4.68
C PRO A 151 18.43 16.45 5.33
N LYS A 152 18.14 17.66 4.82
CA LYS A 152 18.69 18.91 5.37
C LYS A 152 17.88 19.35 6.60
N TYR A 153 18.07 18.68 7.73
CA TYR A 153 17.29 18.90 8.95
C TYR A 153 17.16 20.38 9.36
N LYS A 154 18.28 21.12 9.41
CA LYS A 154 18.27 22.56 9.77
C LYS A 154 17.39 23.41 8.84
N ALA A 155 17.36 23.08 7.54
CA ALA A 155 16.56 23.82 6.56
C ALA A 155 15.08 23.42 6.59
N ILE A 156 14.79 22.15 6.90
CA ILE A 156 13.43 21.62 7.08
C ILE A 156 12.80 22.27 8.32
N ASP A 157 13.53 22.25 9.44
CA ASP A 157 13.13 22.79 10.73
C ASP A 157 12.83 24.30 10.63
N LYS A 158 13.75 25.07 10.02
CA LYS A 158 13.55 26.51 9.80
C LYS A 158 12.30 26.84 8.94
N ARG A 159 11.92 25.97 8.00
CA ARG A 159 10.76 26.23 7.13
C ARG A 159 9.44 25.81 7.76
N THR A 160 9.44 24.68 8.44
CA THR A 160 8.23 23.90 8.72
C THR A 160 8.09 23.53 10.19
N GLY A 161 9.06 23.86 11.03
CA GLY A 161 9.12 23.46 12.43
C GLY A 161 7.85 23.80 13.19
N ASP A 162 7.40 25.05 13.12
CA ASP A 162 6.19 25.52 13.80
C ASP A 162 4.94 24.76 13.34
N LEU A 163 4.78 24.58 12.03
CA LEU A 163 3.64 23.85 11.45
C LEU A 163 3.64 22.37 11.84
N VAL A 164 4.81 21.74 11.95
CA VAL A 164 4.94 20.34 12.37
C VAL A 164 4.55 20.18 13.84
N ILE A 165 4.90 21.14 14.70
CA ILE A 165 4.49 21.15 16.11
C ILE A 165 2.96 21.28 16.21
N GLU A 166 2.37 22.27 15.51
CA GLU A 166 0.91 22.47 15.50
C GLU A 166 0.14 21.27 14.95
N TRP A 167 0.71 20.56 13.97
CA TRP A 167 0.15 19.32 13.44
C TRP A 167 0.24 18.18 14.44
N GLY A 168 1.37 18.06 15.16
CA GLY A 168 1.58 17.06 16.20
C GLY A 168 0.61 17.23 17.39
N GLU A 169 0.37 18.47 17.82
CA GLU A 169 -0.61 18.77 18.87
C GLU A 169 -2.03 18.38 18.45
N GLU A 170 -2.41 18.65 17.20
CA GLU A 170 -3.71 18.27 16.68
C GLU A 170 -3.86 16.75 16.50
N LEU A 171 -2.80 16.08 16.05
CA LEU A 171 -2.75 14.62 15.99
C LEU A 171 -3.01 14.03 17.37
N GLU A 172 -2.34 14.53 18.41
CA GLU A 172 -2.51 14.03 19.78
C GLU A 172 -3.92 14.30 20.31
N ALA A 173 -4.48 15.48 20.04
CA ALA A 173 -5.85 15.82 20.42
C ALA A 173 -6.89 14.88 19.76
N GLN A 174 -6.73 14.60 18.47
CA GLN A 174 -7.61 13.70 17.72
C GLN A 174 -7.44 12.23 18.15
N TYR A 175 -6.20 11.82 18.40
CA TYR A 175 -5.91 10.49 18.91
C TYR A 175 -6.58 10.27 20.28
N ARG A 176 -6.47 11.24 21.20
CA ARG A 176 -7.17 11.21 22.50
C ARG A 176 -8.69 11.20 22.36
N ALA A 177 -9.25 11.85 21.33
CA ALA A 177 -10.69 11.81 21.06
C ALA A 177 -11.12 10.43 20.54
N LEU A 178 -10.32 9.81 19.68
CA LEU A 178 -10.54 8.45 19.18
C LEU A 178 -10.46 7.41 20.32
N GLU A 179 -9.46 7.49 21.19
CA GLU A 179 -9.35 6.61 22.37
C GLU A 179 -10.55 6.73 23.31
N LYS A 180 -11.11 7.93 23.50
CA LYS A 180 -12.31 8.13 24.32
C LYS A 180 -13.59 7.58 23.67
N SER A 181 -13.63 7.52 22.35
CA SER A 181 -14.78 7.03 21.58
C SER A 181 -14.79 5.50 21.41
N GLN A 182 -13.64 4.84 21.57
CA GLN A 182 -13.57 3.39 21.59
C GLN A 182 -13.87 2.87 23.00
N PRO A 183 -14.91 2.04 23.20
CA PRO A 183 -15.06 1.31 24.46
C PRO A 183 -13.82 0.42 24.61
N ALA A 184 -13.18 0.50 25.78
CA ALA A 184 -11.96 -0.22 26.11
C ALA A 184 -12.14 -1.74 25.93
N THR A 185 -11.89 -2.23 24.72
CA THR A 185 -11.69 -3.65 24.48
C THR A 185 -10.23 -3.92 24.83
N SER A 186 -10.02 -4.07 26.13
CA SER A 186 -8.73 -4.37 26.73
C SER A 186 -8.17 -5.68 26.20
N THR A 187 -7.25 -5.59 25.25
CA THR A 187 -6.27 -6.65 25.00
C THR A 187 -4.89 -6.00 24.94
N LEU A 188 -4.34 -5.65 26.10
CA LEU A 188 -2.90 -5.58 26.42
C LEU A 188 -2.68 -4.87 27.77
N VAL A 189 -3.27 -5.40 28.85
CA VAL A 189 -2.73 -5.16 30.20
C VAL A 189 -1.82 -6.33 30.57
N LYS A 190 -0.52 -6.07 30.56
CA LYS A 190 0.54 -6.90 31.12
C LYS A 190 0.21 -7.16 32.60
N ARG A 191 -0.35 -8.31 32.94
CA ARG A 191 -0.64 -8.70 34.34
C ARG A 191 0.67 -9.00 35.07
N PRO A 192 0.98 -8.35 36.22
CA PRO A 192 1.88 -8.94 37.21
C PRO A 192 1.16 -10.11 37.88
N ALA A 193 1.91 -11.19 38.16
CA ALA A 193 1.39 -12.46 38.67
C ALA A 193 0.71 -12.31 40.05
N PRO A 194 -0.45 -12.95 40.30
CA PRO A 194 -0.97 -13.09 41.65
C PRO A 194 -0.74 -14.50 42.21
N SER A 195 -0.19 -14.51 43.43
CA SER A 195 -0.13 -15.64 44.34
C SER A 195 -1.53 -16.13 44.77
N ALA A 196 -1.61 -17.42 45.06
CA ALA A 196 -2.79 -18.20 45.44
C ALA A 196 -3.73 -17.58 46.49
N LYS A 197 -5.04 -17.74 46.28
CA LYS A 197 -6.00 -18.41 47.20
C LYS A 197 -7.40 -18.49 46.58
N GLU A 198 -8.05 -19.63 46.81
CA GLU A 198 -9.39 -20.02 46.37
C GLU A 198 -10.51 -19.10 46.86
N ILE A 199 -11.61 -19.00 46.10
CA ILE A 199 -13.01 -19.23 46.51
C ILE A 199 -13.89 -19.30 45.23
N LYS A 200 -14.79 -20.28 45.21
CA LYS A 200 -15.79 -20.57 44.18
C LYS A 200 -16.95 -19.54 44.20
N GLU A 201 -17.49 -19.16 43.05
CA GLU A 201 -18.95 -19.05 42.80
C GLU A 201 -19.29 -18.72 41.32
N GLU A 202 -20.37 -19.36 40.86
CA GLU A 202 -21.18 -19.40 39.62
C GLU A 202 -20.95 -18.46 38.40
N PRO A 203 -21.16 -18.93 37.15
CA PRO A 203 -21.09 -18.10 35.95
C PRO A 203 -22.46 -17.50 35.57
N ALA A 204 -22.64 -16.20 35.81
CA ALA A 204 -23.72 -15.42 35.22
C ALA A 204 -23.39 -15.03 33.76
N SER A 205 -24.17 -15.58 32.84
CA SER A 205 -24.13 -15.33 31.40
C SER A 205 -24.50 -13.89 31.03
N LYS A 206 -23.52 -13.09 30.58
CA LYS A 206 -23.73 -11.82 29.84
C LYS A 206 -22.58 -11.57 28.87
N LYS A 207 -22.60 -12.18 27.67
CA LYS A 207 -21.83 -11.76 26.48
C LYS A 207 -22.48 -12.27 25.19
N ALA A 208 -22.17 -11.57 24.10
CA ALA A 208 -22.46 -11.87 22.70
C ALA A 208 -23.91 -11.61 22.24
N LYS A 209 -24.17 -10.42 21.69
CA LYS A 209 -25.42 -10.15 20.94
C LYS A 209 -25.20 -9.53 19.56
N THR A 210 -23.94 -9.35 19.14
CA THR A 210 -23.62 -8.61 17.90
C THR A 210 -22.79 -9.42 16.91
N GLU A 211 -21.91 -10.32 17.39
CA GLU A 211 -21.07 -11.15 16.50
C GLU A 211 -21.89 -12.26 15.78
N GLU A 212 -22.92 -12.82 16.42
CA GLU A 212 -23.73 -13.90 15.83
C GLU A 212 -24.68 -13.42 14.71
N LEU A 213 -24.96 -12.11 14.64
CA LEU A 213 -25.89 -11.54 13.65
C LEU A 213 -25.26 -11.42 12.25
N GLU A 214 -23.97 -11.13 12.17
CA GLU A 214 -23.25 -10.99 10.89
C GLU A 214 -23.09 -12.34 10.19
N ASP A 215 -22.88 -13.41 10.96
CA ASP A 215 -22.76 -14.77 10.44
C ASP A 215 -24.06 -15.24 9.76
N ILE A 216 -25.23 -14.96 10.35
CA ILE A 216 -26.52 -15.44 9.83
C ILE A 216 -26.94 -14.67 8.57
N LYS A 217 -26.68 -13.36 8.51
CA LYS A 217 -26.92 -12.56 7.30
C LYS A 217 -26.04 -13.03 6.14
N ALA A 218 -24.77 -13.33 6.40
CA ALA A 218 -23.86 -13.90 5.40
C ALA A 218 -24.30 -15.29 4.92
N HIS A 219 -24.92 -16.09 5.80
CA HIS A 219 -25.49 -17.39 5.43
C HIS A 219 -26.78 -17.29 4.62
N TYR A 220 -27.60 -16.26 4.84
CA TYR A 220 -28.76 -15.93 4.01
C TYR A 220 -28.35 -15.55 2.58
N GLU A 221 -27.40 -14.62 2.42
CA GLU A 221 -26.90 -14.18 1.11
C GLU A 221 -26.27 -15.33 0.30
N LYS A 222 -25.69 -16.34 0.99
CA LYS A 222 -25.09 -17.53 0.37
C LYS A 222 -26.09 -18.68 0.17
N GLY A 223 -27.36 -18.55 0.59
CA GLY A 223 -28.36 -19.61 0.50
C GLY A 223 -28.02 -20.87 1.31
N THR A 224 -27.25 -20.73 2.40
CA THR A 224 -26.74 -21.86 3.19
C THR A 224 -27.38 -22.02 4.56
N LEU A 225 -28.51 -21.35 4.81
CA LEU A 225 -29.25 -21.40 6.09
C LEU A 225 -29.63 -22.82 6.54
N ASN A 226 -29.86 -23.73 5.59
CA ASN A 226 -30.13 -25.15 5.87
C ASN A 226 -28.97 -25.89 6.57
N LYS A 227 -27.74 -25.36 6.54
CA LYS A 227 -26.57 -25.95 7.21
C LYS A 227 -26.45 -25.52 8.68
N LEU A 228 -27.15 -24.47 9.10
CA LEU A 228 -27.11 -24.00 10.49
C LEU A 228 -27.81 -24.98 11.44
N THR A 229 -27.37 -25.01 12.70
CA THR A 229 -28.01 -25.82 13.73
C THR A 229 -29.30 -25.17 14.20
N VAL A 230 -30.25 -25.98 14.69
CA VAL A 230 -31.54 -25.49 15.19
C VAL A 230 -31.37 -24.52 16.37
N ALA A 231 -30.29 -24.67 17.16
CA ALA A 231 -29.98 -23.76 18.26
C ALA A 231 -29.68 -22.34 17.76
N VAL A 232 -28.78 -22.20 16.78
CA VAL A 232 -28.40 -20.89 16.20
C VAL A 232 -29.60 -20.18 15.56
N LEU A 233 -30.47 -20.92 14.87
CA LEU A 233 -31.70 -20.37 14.29
C LEU A 233 -32.68 -19.89 15.37
N LYS A 234 -32.80 -20.63 16.49
CA LYS A 234 -33.67 -20.23 17.60
C LYS A 234 -33.12 -19.05 18.37
N ASP A 235 -31.81 -18.96 18.56
CA ASP A 235 -31.17 -17.84 19.24
C ASP A 235 -31.34 -16.53 18.45
N PHE A 236 -31.25 -16.61 17.12
CA PHE A 236 -31.57 -15.50 16.22
C PHE A 236 -33.05 -15.10 16.24
N LEU A 237 -33.97 -16.07 16.15
CA LEU A 237 -35.41 -15.76 16.24
C LEU A 237 -35.77 -15.17 17.61
N THR A 238 -35.12 -15.62 18.68
CA THR A 238 -35.30 -15.07 20.03
C THR A 238 -34.74 -13.64 20.14
N SER A 239 -33.61 -13.35 19.49
CA SER A 239 -33.03 -11.99 19.48
C SER A 239 -33.89 -11.00 18.69
N HIS A 240 -34.60 -11.48 17.65
CA HIS A 240 -35.55 -10.71 16.83
C HIS A 240 -37.01 -10.80 17.30
N SER A 241 -37.27 -11.36 18.49
CA SER A 241 -38.62 -11.50 19.07
C SER A 241 -39.63 -12.24 18.17
N LEU A 242 -39.14 -13.18 17.37
CA LEU A 242 -39.93 -14.03 16.48
C LEU A 242 -40.23 -15.40 17.10
N PRO A 243 -41.30 -16.10 16.68
CA PRO A 243 -41.67 -17.41 17.22
C PRO A 243 -40.60 -18.47 16.95
N THR A 244 -40.16 -19.18 18.00
CA THR A 244 -39.15 -20.27 17.93
C THR A 244 -39.76 -21.67 17.80
N SER A 245 -41.06 -21.75 17.53
CA SER A 245 -41.81 -23.01 17.40
C SER A 245 -41.74 -23.55 15.97
N GLY A 246 -41.51 -24.86 15.83
CA GLY A 246 -41.54 -25.57 14.55
C GLY A 246 -40.37 -26.52 14.32
N LYS A 247 -40.41 -27.19 13.16
CA LYS A 247 -39.30 -27.99 12.64
C LYS A 247 -38.23 -27.06 12.07
N LYS A 248 -37.04 -27.60 11.78
CA LYS A 248 -35.91 -26.82 11.23
C LYS A 248 -36.28 -26.05 9.96
N ALA A 249 -37.12 -26.63 9.09
CA ALA A 249 -37.62 -25.97 7.88
C ALA A 249 -38.39 -24.68 8.19
N ASP A 250 -39.34 -24.74 9.14
CA ASP A 250 -40.16 -23.60 9.56
C ASP A 250 -39.33 -22.48 10.22
N LEU A 251 -38.17 -22.81 10.82
CA LEU A 251 -37.25 -21.82 11.38
C LEU A 251 -36.41 -21.14 10.29
N VAL A 252 -36.00 -21.90 9.27
CA VAL A 252 -35.26 -21.35 8.11
C VAL A 252 -36.16 -20.42 7.30
N GLU A 253 -37.41 -20.82 7.03
CA GLU A 253 -38.38 -20.01 6.29
C GLU A 253 -38.64 -18.66 6.99
N ARG A 254 -38.79 -18.63 8.32
CA ARG A 254 -38.96 -17.38 9.07
C ARG A 254 -37.73 -16.48 9.07
N VAL A 255 -36.54 -17.06 9.04
CA VAL A 255 -35.29 -16.28 8.89
C VAL A 255 -35.20 -15.73 7.46
N GLU A 256 -35.59 -16.50 6.46
CA GLU A 256 -35.66 -16.06 5.07
C GLU A 256 -36.70 -14.96 4.86
N GLU A 257 -37.86 -15.04 5.48
CA GLU A 257 -38.90 -13.99 5.48
C GLU A 257 -38.41 -12.70 6.17
N HIS A 258 -37.65 -12.81 7.25
CA HIS A 258 -37.12 -11.63 7.96
C HIS A 258 -36.07 -10.87 7.14
N PHE A 259 -35.27 -11.56 6.32
CA PHE A 259 -34.25 -10.92 5.47
C PHE A 259 -34.73 -10.63 4.03
N GLY A 260 -35.76 -11.33 3.56
CA GLY A 260 -36.34 -11.19 2.22
C GLY A 260 -37.58 -10.30 2.13
N GLY A 261 -38.06 -9.81 3.28
CA GLY A 261 -39.15 -8.83 3.39
C GLY A 261 -38.67 -7.38 3.39
#